data_AF-A0A2H1WWQ2-F1
#
_entry.id   AF-A0A2H1WWQ2-F1
#
_cell.length_a   1.000
_cell.length_b   1.000
_cell.length_c   1.000
_cell.angle_alpha   90.00
_cell.angle_beta   90.00
_cell.angle_gamma   90.00
#
_symmetry.space_group_name_H-M   'P 1'
#
loop_
_entity.id
_entity.type
_entity.pdbx_description
1 polymer ?
#
loop_
_entity_poly.entity_id
_entity_poly.type
_entity_poly.pdbx_seq_one_letter_code
_entity_poly.pdbx_strand_id
1 'polypeptide(L)'
;MPHCRDGCPHGICISPETCICNPGWKMTQTNTTLDKTCEPECSPPCVNGSCTAPGRCECYFGHEKTEKKNVCRPRCSNGCKNGVCAGPDTCVCGAGWEASNGTCQPVCSQPCVHGACVGPDTCACLAGYEAGDNNTCEPRCAAGCSHGVCVSPDNCVCDAGWRRSNNNVTCERDLNGQTKLESNGVTITVIVLSSIGLIVMIAACSGTIIILVRRSRQRKHYKDVAVSIPVQEITPKAHNIFEDSDNVT
;
A
#
# COMPACT_ATOMS: atom_id res chain seq x y z
N MET A 1 52.61 67.45 -43.81
CA MET A 1 52.10 66.07 -43.98
C MET A 1 51.48 65.65 -42.65
N PRO A 2 50.28 65.05 -42.62
CA PRO A 2 49.67 64.58 -41.38
C PRO A 2 50.58 63.57 -40.69
N HIS A 3 50.76 63.70 -39.36
CA HIS A 3 51.58 62.78 -38.58
C HIS A 3 50.78 62.30 -37.37
N CYS A 4 50.69 60.98 -37.23
CA CYS A 4 50.03 60.30 -36.12
C CYS A 4 51.06 59.32 -35.55
N ARG A 5 51.52 59.54 -34.30
CA ARG A 5 52.67 58.80 -33.71
C ARG A 5 52.47 57.29 -33.70
N ASP A 6 51.27 56.86 -33.34
CA ASP A 6 50.92 55.44 -33.15
C ASP A 6 50.07 54.89 -34.32
N GLY A 7 49.92 55.67 -35.40
CA GLY A 7 49.09 55.35 -36.56
C GLY A 7 47.58 55.49 -36.31
N CYS A 8 46.76 55.12 -37.30
CA CYS A 8 45.30 55.08 -37.20
C CYS A 8 44.78 53.68 -37.56
N PRO A 9 44.76 52.71 -36.63
CA PRO A 9 44.18 51.40 -36.88
C PRO A 9 42.72 51.55 -37.33
N HIS A 10 42.38 50.96 -38.48
CA HIS A 10 41.04 51.07 -39.08
C HIS A 10 40.56 52.52 -39.35
N GLY A 11 41.49 53.42 -39.62
CA GLY A 11 41.20 54.80 -40.01
C GLY A 11 42.29 55.42 -40.87
N ILE A 12 42.15 56.72 -41.13
CA ILE A 12 43.05 57.52 -41.95
C ILE A 12 43.48 58.75 -41.13
N CYS A 13 44.79 59.06 -41.13
CA CYS A 13 45.34 60.25 -40.46
C CYS A 13 45.10 61.50 -41.34
N ILE A 14 44.28 62.44 -40.86
CA ILE A 14 43.89 63.64 -41.63
C ILE A 14 44.55 64.93 -41.13
N SER A 15 44.98 64.97 -39.87
CA SER A 15 45.77 66.07 -39.28
C SER A 15 46.60 65.55 -38.08
N PRO A 16 47.49 66.35 -37.48
CA PRO A 16 48.28 65.89 -36.33
C PRO A 16 47.40 65.28 -35.23
N GLU A 17 47.70 64.04 -34.84
CA GLU A 17 46.98 63.27 -33.83
C GLU A 17 45.45 63.21 -34.02
N THR A 18 45.00 63.24 -35.29
CA THR A 18 43.58 63.18 -35.65
C THR A 18 43.33 62.17 -36.76
N CYS A 19 42.60 61.12 -36.39
CA CYS A 19 42.16 60.06 -37.28
C CYS A 19 40.68 60.24 -37.68
N ILE A 20 40.33 59.87 -38.90
CA ILE A 20 38.95 59.59 -39.33
C ILE A 20 38.79 58.08 -39.49
N CYS A 21 37.73 57.49 -38.93
CA CYS A 21 37.52 56.04 -38.97
C CYS A 21 36.99 55.58 -40.33
N ASN A 22 37.36 54.36 -40.72
CA ASN A 22 36.85 53.70 -41.93
C ASN A 22 35.34 53.41 -41.80
N PRO A 23 34.61 53.17 -42.91
CA PRO A 23 33.19 52.83 -42.85
C PRO A 23 32.91 51.63 -41.92
N GLY A 24 31.92 51.79 -41.04
CA GLY A 24 31.56 50.79 -40.04
C GLY A 24 32.49 50.76 -38.82
N TRP A 25 33.33 51.77 -38.63
CA TRP A 25 34.13 52.00 -37.43
C TRP A 25 33.80 53.38 -36.87
N LYS A 26 33.73 53.48 -35.54
CA LYS A 26 33.44 54.73 -34.84
C LYS A 26 34.60 55.10 -33.93
N MET A 27 34.85 56.40 -33.80
CA MET A 27 35.85 56.91 -32.88
C MET A 27 35.35 56.75 -31.45
N THR A 28 36.12 56.10 -30.59
CA THR A 28 35.89 56.03 -29.14
C THR A 28 36.97 56.80 -28.40
N GLN A 29 36.56 57.49 -27.34
CA GLN A 29 37.43 58.29 -26.49
C GLN A 29 37.49 57.62 -25.12
N THR A 30 38.65 57.11 -24.73
CA THR A 30 38.86 56.59 -23.37
C THR A 30 39.10 57.76 -22.40
N ASN A 31 38.94 57.52 -21.10
CA ASN A 31 39.10 58.54 -20.03
C ASN A 31 40.52 59.15 -19.95
N THR A 32 41.46 58.62 -20.72
CA THR A 32 42.79 59.16 -20.98
C THR A 32 42.78 59.88 -22.32
N THR A 33 42.97 61.19 -22.31
CA THR A 33 42.80 62.14 -23.44
C THR A 33 43.74 61.96 -24.65
N LEU A 34 44.38 60.80 -24.84
CA LEU A 34 45.30 60.54 -25.96
C LEU A 34 44.96 59.32 -26.83
N ASP A 35 44.15 58.36 -26.38
CA ASP A 35 43.86 57.16 -27.19
C ASP A 35 42.56 57.35 -27.97
N LYS A 36 42.68 58.01 -29.14
CA LYS A 36 41.63 58.06 -30.16
C LYS A 36 41.70 56.77 -30.99
N THR A 37 40.92 55.75 -30.62
CA THR A 37 40.87 54.48 -31.35
C THR A 37 39.59 54.38 -32.18
N CYS A 38 39.70 53.75 -33.36
CA CYS A 38 38.54 53.38 -34.15
C CYS A 38 38.10 51.98 -33.71
N GLU A 39 36.92 51.89 -33.11
CA GLU A 39 36.28 50.63 -32.73
C GLU A 39 35.22 50.23 -33.75
N PRO A 40 35.00 48.92 -33.98
CA PRO A 40 34.01 48.48 -34.93
C PRO A 40 32.60 48.87 -34.46
N GLU A 41 31.77 49.26 -35.43
CA GLU A 41 30.38 49.62 -35.21
C GLU A 41 29.46 48.45 -35.57
N CYS A 42 28.60 48.09 -34.63
CA CYS A 42 27.53 47.12 -34.84
C CYS A 42 26.19 47.83 -34.66
N SER A 43 25.40 47.89 -35.73
CA SER A 43 24.05 48.47 -35.73
C SER A 43 23.09 47.48 -36.40
N PRO A 44 22.22 46.80 -35.65
CA PRO A 44 21.97 46.94 -34.20
C PRO A 44 23.16 46.47 -33.33
N PRO A 45 23.25 46.96 -32.07
CA PRO A 45 24.32 46.58 -31.15
C PRO A 45 24.26 45.09 -30.79
N CYS A 46 25.41 44.54 -30.39
CA CYS A 46 25.53 43.17 -29.94
C CYS A 46 24.89 43.00 -28.55
N VAL A 47 24.01 42.01 -28.40
CA VAL A 47 23.41 41.62 -27.11
C VAL A 47 24.13 40.37 -26.62
N ASN A 48 24.71 40.43 -25.41
CA ASN A 48 25.56 39.37 -24.81
C ASN A 48 26.75 38.94 -25.69
N GLY A 49 27.36 39.92 -26.36
CA GLY A 49 28.56 39.70 -27.16
C GLY A 49 29.32 41.00 -27.40
N SER A 50 30.52 40.87 -27.96
CA SER A 50 31.37 41.98 -28.36
C SER A 50 31.32 42.19 -29.89
N CYS A 51 31.41 43.43 -30.33
CA CYS A 51 31.55 43.77 -31.74
C CYS A 51 33.04 43.60 -32.11
N THR A 52 33.38 42.63 -32.95
CA THR A 52 34.78 42.33 -33.32
C THR A 52 35.16 42.79 -34.71
N ALA A 53 34.17 43.09 -35.55
CA ALA A 53 34.32 43.76 -36.83
C ALA A 53 33.00 44.48 -37.18
N PRO A 54 32.97 45.38 -38.18
CA PRO A 54 31.75 46.07 -38.58
C PRO A 54 30.60 45.08 -38.84
N GLY A 55 29.51 45.23 -38.09
CA GLY A 55 28.34 44.34 -38.14
C GLY A 55 28.57 42.88 -37.71
N ARG A 56 29.73 42.53 -37.14
CA ARG A 56 30.06 41.17 -36.69
C ARG A 56 30.14 41.11 -35.17
N CYS A 57 29.19 40.37 -34.58
CA CYS A 57 29.18 40.05 -33.15
C CYS A 57 29.85 38.71 -32.87
N GLU A 58 30.57 38.68 -31.76
CA GLU A 58 31.14 37.49 -31.15
C GLU A 58 30.56 37.33 -29.73
N CYS A 59 29.97 36.18 -29.47
CA CYS A 59 29.24 35.94 -28.22
C CYS A 59 30.19 35.81 -27.04
N TYR A 60 29.74 36.28 -25.87
CA TYR A 60 30.48 36.04 -24.63
C TYR A 60 30.54 34.55 -24.29
N PHE A 61 31.45 34.19 -23.39
CA PHE A 61 31.55 32.82 -22.90
C PHE A 61 30.21 32.30 -22.39
N GLY A 62 29.89 31.05 -22.69
CA GLY A 62 28.61 30.44 -22.32
C GLY A 62 27.39 30.97 -23.08
N HIS A 63 27.58 31.73 -24.17
CA HIS A 63 26.52 32.18 -25.06
C HIS A 63 26.72 31.65 -26.48
N GLU A 64 25.63 31.59 -27.25
CA GLU A 64 25.62 31.12 -28.62
C GLU A 64 24.80 32.06 -29.52
N LYS A 65 25.15 32.09 -30.81
CA LYS A 65 24.46 32.94 -31.79
C LYS A 65 23.04 32.46 -32.01
N THR A 66 22.12 33.41 -32.10
CA THR A 66 20.74 33.14 -32.51
C THR A 66 20.56 33.35 -34.02
N GLU A 67 19.34 33.16 -34.54
CA GLU A 67 18.97 33.55 -35.91
C GLU A 67 19.26 35.04 -36.18
N LYS A 68 19.12 35.88 -35.14
CA LYS A 68 19.56 37.27 -35.14
C LYS A 68 21.05 37.30 -34.82
N LYS A 69 21.89 37.51 -35.84
CA LYS A 69 23.36 37.49 -35.73
C LYS A 69 23.95 38.45 -34.69
N ASN A 70 23.21 39.50 -34.31
CA ASN A 70 23.60 40.45 -33.27
C ASN A 70 23.13 40.07 -31.85
N VAL A 71 22.40 38.98 -31.69
CA VAL A 71 21.89 38.51 -30.40
C VAL A 71 22.50 37.16 -30.07
N CYS A 72 23.17 37.12 -28.92
CA CYS A 72 23.70 35.91 -28.32
C CYS A 72 22.80 35.50 -27.16
N ARG A 73 22.29 34.26 -27.21
CA ARG A 73 21.50 33.69 -26.11
C ARG A 73 22.41 32.88 -25.19
N PRO A 74 22.12 32.81 -23.89
CA PRO A 74 22.84 31.92 -22.99
C PRO A 74 22.68 30.46 -23.44
N ARG A 75 23.73 29.67 -23.24
CA ARG A 75 23.76 28.24 -23.47
C ARG A 75 23.55 27.52 -22.15
N CYS A 76 22.64 26.55 -22.13
CA CYS A 76 22.45 25.62 -21.03
C CYS A 76 22.73 24.20 -21.52
N SER A 77 23.80 23.58 -21.02
CA SER A 77 24.38 22.33 -21.54
C SER A 77 23.44 21.14 -21.42
N ASN A 78 22.67 21.06 -20.33
CA ASN A 78 21.64 20.04 -20.10
C ASN A 78 20.24 20.50 -20.56
N GLY A 79 20.14 21.69 -21.14
CA GLY A 79 18.87 22.38 -21.37
C GLY A 79 18.18 22.81 -20.07
N CYS A 80 17.04 23.49 -20.20
CA CYS A 80 16.18 23.88 -19.09
C CYS A 80 14.76 23.33 -19.32
N LYS A 81 14.56 22.03 -19.08
CA LYS A 81 13.22 21.44 -19.17
C LYS A 81 12.31 22.11 -18.13
N ASN A 82 11.11 22.54 -18.52
CA ASN A 82 10.16 23.27 -17.66
C ASN A 82 10.66 24.62 -17.11
N GLY A 83 11.61 25.23 -17.82
CA GLY A 83 12.14 26.55 -17.50
C GLY A 83 12.72 27.25 -18.72
N VAL A 84 13.41 28.36 -18.48
CA VAL A 84 14.10 29.14 -19.51
C VAL A 84 15.56 29.30 -19.12
N CYS A 85 16.45 29.18 -20.10
CA CYS A 85 17.87 29.47 -19.91
C CYS A 85 18.04 30.99 -19.77
N ALA A 86 18.23 31.47 -18.55
CA ALA A 86 18.33 32.89 -18.23
C ALA A 86 19.79 33.38 -18.21
N GLY A 87 20.74 32.46 -18.04
CA GLY A 87 22.18 32.71 -18.09
C GLY A 87 22.92 31.43 -18.44
N PRO A 88 24.25 31.49 -18.68
CA PRO A 88 25.05 30.29 -18.94
C PRO A 88 24.84 29.22 -17.87
N ASP A 89 24.37 28.05 -18.29
CA ASP A 89 24.00 26.91 -17.43
C ASP A 89 23.08 27.27 -16.24
N THR A 90 22.31 28.36 -16.36
CA THR A 90 21.44 28.88 -15.31
C THR A 90 19.99 28.89 -15.80
N CYS A 91 19.17 28.03 -15.19
CA CYS A 91 17.74 27.91 -15.50
C CYS A 91 16.89 28.73 -14.53
N VAL A 92 15.96 29.49 -15.07
CA VAL A 92 14.82 30.05 -14.31
C VAL A 92 13.62 29.16 -14.55
N CYS A 93 13.08 28.59 -13.47
CA CYS A 93 12.02 27.60 -13.52
C CYS A 93 10.63 28.25 -13.52
N GLY A 94 9.67 27.60 -14.19
CA GLY A 94 8.28 28.03 -14.18
C GLY A 94 7.62 27.85 -12.81
N ALA A 95 6.42 28.40 -12.63
CA ALA A 95 5.66 28.23 -11.39
C ALA A 95 5.42 26.75 -11.06
N GLY A 96 5.65 26.37 -9.80
CA GLY A 96 5.55 24.97 -9.35
C GLY A 96 6.76 24.10 -9.73
N TRP A 97 7.86 24.71 -10.19
CA TRP A 97 9.13 24.03 -10.45
C TRP A 97 10.28 24.75 -9.74
N GLU A 98 11.28 24.01 -9.29
CA GLU A 98 12.44 24.53 -8.58
C GLU A 98 13.75 24.06 -9.24
N ALA A 99 14.76 24.92 -9.22
CA ALA A 99 16.06 24.60 -9.79
C ALA A 99 16.82 23.61 -8.90
N SER A 100 17.16 22.45 -9.47
CA SER A 100 17.91 21.39 -8.82
C SER A 100 18.85 20.74 -9.83
N ASN A 101 20.16 20.74 -9.52
CA ASN A 101 21.23 20.20 -10.38
C ASN A 101 21.21 20.72 -11.83
N GLY A 102 20.92 22.02 -12.01
CA GLY A 102 20.85 22.64 -13.34
C GLY A 102 19.62 22.25 -14.17
N THR A 103 18.60 21.66 -13.54
CA THR A 103 17.31 21.34 -14.17
C THR A 103 16.15 21.84 -13.31
N CYS A 104 14.96 21.99 -13.87
CA CYS A 104 13.78 22.34 -13.09
C CYS A 104 13.03 21.06 -12.67
N GLN A 105 13.03 20.79 -11.36
CA GLN A 105 12.31 19.69 -10.75
C GLN A 105 10.92 20.15 -10.30
N PRO A 106 9.89 19.30 -10.38
CA PRO A 106 8.55 19.68 -9.98
C PRO A 106 8.46 19.83 -8.46
N VAL A 107 7.62 20.76 -8.01
CA VAL A 107 7.34 21.02 -6.61
C VAL A 107 5.92 20.56 -6.31
N CYS A 108 5.78 19.73 -5.27
CA CYS A 108 4.49 19.34 -4.72
C CYS A 108 4.36 19.98 -3.33
N SER A 109 3.27 20.72 -3.10
CA SER A 109 2.96 21.38 -1.83
C SER A 109 2.87 20.40 -0.66
N GLN A 110 2.41 19.19 -0.95
CA GLN A 110 2.46 18.04 -0.05
C GLN A 110 3.29 16.91 -0.69
N PRO A 111 4.06 16.16 0.12
CA PRO A 111 4.84 15.04 -0.38
C PRO A 111 3.94 13.95 -0.97
N CYS A 112 4.37 13.37 -2.09
CA CYS A 112 3.66 12.24 -2.70
C CYS A 112 3.89 10.96 -1.88
N VAL A 113 2.88 10.50 -1.15
CA VAL A 113 2.97 9.27 -0.35
C VAL A 113 2.80 8.06 -1.28
N HIS A 114 3.77 7.14 -1.27
CA HIS A 114 3.87 6.01 -2.23
C HIS A 114 3.85 6.43 -3.71
N GLY A 115 4.36 7.62 -4.00
CA GLY A 115 4.47 8.16 -5.35
C GLY A 115 5.71 9.04 -5.51
N ALA A 116 5.87 9.58 -6.72
CA ALA A 116 6.88 10.58 -7.03
C ALA A 116 6.22 11.84 -7.58
N CYS A 117 6.72 13.01 -7.20
CA CYS A 117 6.28 14.28 -7.77
C CYS A 117 6.79 14.35 -9.22
N VAL A 118 5.88 14.38 -10.19
CA VAL A 118 6.20 14.39 -11.64
C VAL A 118 5.79 15.67 -12.33
N GLY A 119 5.00 16.50 -11.66
CA GLY A 119 4.58 17.82 -12.08
C GLY A 119 4.17 18.65 -10.86
N PRO A 120 3.91 19.96 -11.04
CA PRO A 120 3.39 20.82 -9.98
C PRO A 120 2.16 20.19 -9.34
N ASP A 121 2.23 19.93 -8.04
CA ASP A 121 1.16 19.26 -7.27
C ASP A 121 0.60 17.98 -7.93
N THR A 122 1.44 17.28 -8.71
CA THR A 122 1.03 16.09 -9.47
C THR A 122 1.91 14.90 -9.09
N CYS A 123 1.31 13.88 -8.50
CA CYS A 123 1.97 12.65 -8.10
C CYS A 123 1.77 11.54 -9.13
N ALA A 124 2.85 10.88 -9.53
CA ALA A 124 2.80 9.58 -10.21
C ALA A 124 2.96 8.48 -9.16
N CYS A 125 1.99 7.58 -9.09
CA CYS A 125 2.00 6.49 -8.14
C CYS A 125 3.02 5.41 -8.51
N LEU A 126 3.62 4.80 -7.48
CA LEU A 126 4.52 3.66 -7.66
C LEU A 126 3.75 2.44 -8.20
N ALA A 127 4.48 1.48 -8.74
CA ALA A 127 3.89 0.25 -9.26
C ALA A 127 3.06 -0.45 -8.17
N GLY A 128 1.82 -0.83 -8.52
CA GLY A 128 0.88 -1.44 -7.58
C GLY A 128 0.14 -0.45 -6.68
N TYR A 129 0.31 0.85 -6.87
CA TYR A 129 -0.49 1.89 -6.23
C TYR A 129 -1.32 2.66 -7.27
N GLU A 130 -2.44 3.22 -6.84
CA GLU A 130 -3.35 4.03 -7.63
C GLU A 130 -3.61 5.39 -6.96
N ALA A 131 -4.12 6.35 -7.74
CA ALA A 131 -4.34 7.70 -7.25
C ALA A 131 -5.44 7.69 -6.17
N GLY A 132 -5.09 8.10 -4.96
CA GLY A 132 -6.02 8.39 -3.88
C GLY A 132 -6.18 9.89 -3.67
N ASP A 133 -6.60 10.27 -2.47
CA ASP A 133 -6.81 11.68 -2.10
C ASP A 133 -5.51 12.37 -1.64
N ASN A 134 -5.47 13.69 -1.81
CA ASN A 134 -4.49 14.57 -1.16
C ASN A 134 -3.01 14.10 -1.31
N ASN A 135 -2.55 13.95 -2.55
CA ASN A 135 -1.19 13.53 -2.91
C ASN A 135 -0.79 12.13 -2.38
N THR A 136 -1.76 11.31 -2.03
CA THR A 136 -1.53 9.94 -1.57
C THR A 136 -1.84 8.95 -2.68
N CYS A 137 -0.95 7.97 -2.85
CA CYS A 137 -1.19 6.81 -3.68
C CYS A 137 -1.60 5.64 -2.81
N GLU A 138 -2.78 5.10 -3.08
CA GLU A 138 -3.38 3.99 -2.34
C GLU A 138 -2.94 2.65 -2.94
N PRO A 139 -2.70 1.62 -2.12
CA PRO A 139 -2.27 0.33 -2.63
C PRO A 139 -3.40 -0.37 -3.38
N ARG A 140 -3.08 -0.92 -4.55
CA ARG A 140 -4.00 -1.70 -5.37
C ARG A 140 -3.89 -3.18 -5.01
N CYS A 141 -5.03 -3.79 -4.67
CA CYS A 141 -5.17 -5.24 -4.54
C CYS A 141 -5.96 -5.77 -5.75
N ALA A 142 -5.29 -6.37 -6.73
CA ALA A 142 -5.87 -6.68 -8.04
C ALA A 142 -7.02 -7.70 -7.98
N ALA A 143 -6.98 -8.64 -7.03
CA ALA A 143 -8.06 -9.61 -6.79
C ALA A 143 -9.17 -9.06 -5.87
N GLY A 144 -9.04 -7.81 -5.41
CA GLY A 144 -9.88 -7.22 -4.38
C GLY A 144 -9.54 -7.70 -2.97
N CYS A 145 -9.96 -6.95 -1.96
CA CYS A 145 -9.68 -7.21 -0.54
C CYS A 145 -10.97 -7.24 0.29
N SER A 146 -11.95 -8.04 -0.12
CA SER A 146 -13.23 -8.15 0.60
C SER A 146 -13.01 -8.73 2.00
N HIS A 147 -13.60 -8.11 3.03
CA HIS A 147 -13.39 -8.46 4.45
C HIS A 147 -11.94 -8.28 4.93
N GLY A 148 -11.30 -7.22 4.45
CA GLY A 148 -9.99 -6.78 4.88
C GLY A 148 -9.66 -5.39 4.36
N VAL A 149 -8.44 -4.96 4.63
CA VAL A 149 -7.87 -3.70 4.17
C VAL A 149 -6.61 -3.98 3.37
N CYS A 150 -6.50 -3.36 2.19
CA CYS A 150 -5.28 -3.41 1.38
C CYS A 150 -4.25 -2.48 2.02
N VAL A 151 -3.17 -3.03 2.59
CA VAL A 151 -2.14 -2.25 3.31
C VAL A 151 -0.88 -2.00 2.47
N SER A 152 -0.68 -2.82 1.44
CA SER A 152 0.34 -2.66 0.41
C SER A 152 -0.12 -3.40 -0.86
N PRO A 153 0.54 -3.22 -2.02
CA PRO A 153 0.10 -3.87 -3.27
C PRO A 153 -0.07 -5.37 -3.10
N ASP A 154 -1.25 -5.88 -3.47
CA ASP A 154 -1.67 -7.28 -3.35
C ASP A 154 -1.50 -7.91 -1.94
N ASN A 155 -1.50 -7.10 -0.88
CA ASN A 155 -1.37 -7.56 0.50
C ASN A 155 -2.56 -7.11 1.36
N CYS A 156 -3.39 -8.09 1.71
CA CYS A 156 -4.60 -7.90 2.50
C CYS A 156 -4.38 -8.23 3.98
N VAL A 157 -4.75 -7.28 4.85
CA VAL A 157 -4.95 -7.56 6.28
C VAL A 157 -6.44 -7.84 6.48
N CYS A 158 -6.76 -9.06 6.88
CA CYS A 158 -8.15 -9.53 7.00
C CYS A 158 -8.81 -9.09 8.31
N ASP A 159 -10.12 -8.88 8.25
CA ASP A 159 -10.97 -8.57 9.41
C ASP A 159 -11.03 -9.75 10.39
N ALA A 160 -11.49 -9.49 11.62
CA ALA A 160 -11.69 -10.54 12.62
C ALA A 160 -12.63 -11.65 12.11
N GLY A 161 -12.20 -12.92 12.27
CA GLY A 161 -12.93 -14.09 11.76
C GLY A 161 -12.65 -14.42 10.29
N TRP A 162 -11.75 -13.68 9.63
CA TRP A 162 -11.25 -13.95 8.29
C TRP A 162 -9.75 -14.20 8.34
N ARG A 163 -9.27 -15.05 7.42
CA ARG A 163 -7.84 -15.37 7.25
C ARG A 163 -7.43 -15.16 5.80
N ARG A 164 -6.13 -14.95 5.57
CA ARG A 164 -5.59 -14.87 4.21
C ARG A 164 -5.78 -16.21 3.50
N SER A 165 -6.30 -16.16 2.28
CA SER A 165 -6.42 -17.33 1.42
C SER A 165 -5.04 -17.83 0.97
N ASN A 166 -4.96 -19.04 0.43
CA ASN A 166 -3.70 -19.68 0.01
C ASN A 166 -2.92 -18.87 -1.03
N ASN A 167 -3.60 -18.04 -1.82
CA ASN A 167 -2.96 -17.16 -2.81
C ASN A 167 -2.50 -15.82 -2.21
N ASN A 168 -2.74 -15.59 -0.91
CA ASN A 168 -2.35 -14.40 -0.15
C ASN A 168 -2.97 -13.07 -0.61
N VAL A 169 -3.86 -13.08 -1.62
CA VAL A 169 -4.46 -11.86 -2.20
C VAL A 169 -5.87 -11.57 -1.68
N THR A 170 -6.56 -12.55 -1.10
CA THR A 170 -7.96 -12.42 -0.65
C THR A 170 -8.16 -12.93 0.77
N CYS A 171 -9.24 -12.49 1.42
CA CYS A 171 -9.63 -12.96 2.74
C CYS A 171 -10.77 -13.98 2.63
N GLU A 172 -10.62 -15.10 3.34
CA GLU A 172 -11.60 -16.19 3.43
C GLU A 172 -12.04 -16.39 4.88
N ARG A 173 -13.29 -16.84 5.11
CA ARG A 173 -13.81 -17.05 6.47
C ARG A 173 -13.01 -18.13 7.19
N ASP A 174 -12.55 -17.84 8.41
CA ASP A 174 -11.82 -18.82 9.22
C ASP A 174 -12.79 -19.77 9.93
N LEU A 175 -13.18 -20.85 9.24
CA LEU A 175 -14.06 -21.90 9.78
C LEU A 175 -13.40 -22.71 10.92
N ASN A 176 -12.08 -22.60 11.10
CA ASN A 176 -11.39 -23.27 12.21
C ASN A 176 -11.69 -22.61 13.58
N GLY A 177 -12.27 -21.39 13.58
CA GLY A 177 -12.80 -20.75 14.79
C GLY A 177 -14.17 -21.28 15.24
N GLN A 178 -14.94 -21.95 14.37
CA GLN A 178 -16.27 -22.48 14.70
C GLN A 178 -16.24 -23.92 15.25
N THR A 179 -15.24 -24.73 14.90
CA THR A 179 -15.19 -26.14 15.30
C THR A 179 -14.83 -26.38 16.77
N LYS A 180 -14.38 -25.35 17.50
CA LYS A 180 -13.95 -25.50 18.90
C LYS A 180 -15.11 -25.53 19.91
N LEU A 181 -16.29 -25.00 19.57
CA LEU A 181 -17.46 -25.04 20.48
C LEU A 181 -18.34 -26.29 20.28
N GLU A 182 -18.43 -26.86 19.07
CA GLU A 182 -19.35 -27.99 18.81
C GLU A 182 -18.75 -29.38 19.10
N SER A 183 -17.41 -29.53 19.04
CA SER A 183 -16.77 -30.83 19.32
C SER A 183 -16.99 -31.30 20.76
N ASN A 184 -16.98 -30.38 21.73
CA ASN A 184 -17.17 -30.73 23.13
C ASN A 184 -18.62 -31.11 23.45
N GLY A 185 -19.61 -30.45 22.83
CA GLY A 185 -21.03 -30.75 23.07
C GLY A 185 -21.48 -32.09 22.48
N VAL A 186 -21.05 -32.39 21.24
CA VAL A 186 -21.40 -33.64 20.56
C VAL A 186 -20.72 -34.83 21.23
N THR A 187 -19.44 -34.70 21.60
CA THR A 187 -18.69 -35.77 22.28
C THR A 187 -19.26 -36.06 23.67
N ILE A 188 -19.61 -35.03 24.45
CA ILE A 188 -20.22 -35.21 25.78
C ILE A 188 -21.58 -35.91 25.66
N THR A 189 -22.42 -35.53 24.69
CA THR A 189 -23.76 -36.14 24.53
C THR A 189 -23.67 -37.64 24.18
N VAL A 190 -22.73 -38.04 23.32
CA VAL A 190 -22.49 -39.45 22.95
C VAL A 190 -21.96 -40.27 24.14
N ILE A 191 -21.07 -39.70 24.96
CA ILE A 191 -20.54 -40.36 26.17
C ILE A 191 -21.64 -40.54 27.23
N VAL A 192 -22.52 -39.55 27.42
CA VAL A 192 -23.62 -39.64 28.39
C VAL A 192 -24.65 -40.71 27.97
N LEU A 193 -25.02 -40.79 26.69
CA LEU A 193 -25.97 -41.80 26.21
C LEU A 193 -25.42 -43.24 26.29
N SER A 194 -24.13 -43.43 25.98
CA SER A 194 -23.48 -44.74 26.08
C SER A 194 -23.30 -45.21 27.52
N SER A 195 -22.99 -44.31 28.45
CA SER A 195 -22.90 -44.63 29.88
C SER A 195 -24.26 -44.95 30.51
N ILE A 196 -25.34 -44.27 30.10
CA ILE A 196 -26.70 -44.61 30.53
C ILE A 196 -27.07 -46.04 30.10
N GLY A 197 -26.73 -46.45 28.87
CA GLY A 197 -26.95 -47.82 28.39
C GLY A 197 -26.25 -48.87 29.26
N LEU A 198 -24.99 -48.64 29.64
CA LEU A 198 -24.24 -49.53 30.52
C LEU A 198 -24.84 -49.60 31.94
N ILE A 199 -25.25 -48.45 32.50
CA ILE A 199 -25.88 -48.38 33.82
C ILE A 199 -27.20 -49.16 33.86
N VAL A 200 -28.03 -49.04 32.82
CA VAL A 200 -29.29 -49.79 32.71
C VAL A 200 -29.03 -51.31 32.63
N MET A 201 -28.02 -51.73 31.89
CA MET A 201 -27.63 -53.14 31.81
C MET A 201 -27.12 -53.69 33.15
N ILE A 202 -26.31 -52.94 33.87
CA ILE A 202 -25.81 -53.33 35.20
C ILE A 202 -26.98 -53.41 36.22
N ALA A 203 -27.94 -52.49 36.15
CA ALA A 203 -29.13 -52.53 36.99
C ALA A 203 -30.01 -53.77 36.72
N ALA A 204 -30.18 -54.16 35.45
CA ALA A 204 -30.90 -55.38 35.08
C ALA A 204 -30.17 -56.65 35.54
N CYS A 205 -28.85 -56.71 35.36
CA CYS A 205 -28.02 -57.83 35.82
C CYS A 205 -28.02 -57.96 37.34
N SER A 206 -27.86 -56.85 38.07
CA SER A 206 -27.93 -56.87 39.54
C SER A 206 -29.33 -57.25 40.04
N GLY A 207 -30.40 -56.76 39.40
CA GLY A 207 -31.78 -57.13 39.72
C GLY A 207 -32.04 -58.64 39.56
N THR A 208 -31.60 -59.24 38.45
CA THR A 208 -31.73 -60.69 38.23
C THR A 208 -30.90 -61.50 39.22
N ILE A 209 -29.66 -61.09 39.52
CA ILE A 209 -28.82 -61.72 40.54
C ILE A 209 -29.48 -61.65 41.92
N ILE A 210 -30.05 -60.51 42.32
CA ILE A 210 -30.77 -60.36 43.60
C ILE A 210 -31.96 -61.32 43.67
N ILE A 211 -32.73 -61.45 42.58
CA ILE A 211 -33.86 -62.39 42.51
C ILE A 211 -33.38 -63.85 42.63
N LEU A 212 -32.28 -64.21 41.97
CA LEU A 212 -31.69 -65.55 42.04
C LEU A 212 -31.14 -65.86 43.43
N VAL A 213 -30.49 -64.90 44.10
CA VAL A 213 -30.00 -65.02 45.48
C VAL A 213 -31.18 -65.10 46.47
N ARG A 214 -32.26 -64.37 46.25
CA ARG A 214 -33.50 -64.51 47.05
C ARG A 214 -34.14 -65.88 46.86
N ARG A 215 -34.24 -66.38 45.61
CA ARG A 215 -34.73 -67.74 45.31
C ARG A 215 -33.82 -68.83 45.90
N SER A 216 -32.51 -68.62 45.94
CA SER A 216 -31.58 -69.57 46.56
C SER A 216 -31.67 -69.57 48.09
N ARG A 217 -31.85 -68.39 48.72
CA ARG A 217 -32.15 -68.29 50.17
C ARG A 217 -33.47 -68.95 50.53
N GLN A 218 -34.53 -68.73 49.75
CA GLN A 218 -35.83 -69.39 49.93
C GLN A 218 -35.74 -70.91 49.78
N ARG A 219 -34.96 -71.42 48.80
CA ARG A 219 -34.69 -72.87 48.67
C ARG A 219 -33.91 -73.47 49.84
N LYS A 220 -33.05 -72.69 50.51
CA LYS A 220 -32.37 -73.11 51.76
C LYS A 220 -33.36 -73.20 52.92
N HIS A 221 -34.18 -72.16 53.11
CA HIS A 221 -35.20 -72.12 54.16
C HIS A 221 -36.28 -73.21 54.01
N TYR A 222 -36.62 -73.59 52.77
CA TYR A 222 -37.52 -74.72 52.50
C TYR A 222 -36.91 -76.08 52.88
N LYS A 223 -35.60 -76.27 52.68
CA LYS A 223 -34.91 -77.50 53.09
C LYS A 223 -34.75 -77.62 54.62
N ASP A 224 -34.59 -76.50 55.31
CA ASP A 224 -34.42 -76.49 56.77
C ASP A 224 -35.75 -76.69 57.54
N VAL A 225 -36.90 -76.38 56.92
CA VAL A 225 -38.25 -76.53 57.53
C VAL A 225 -38.89 -77.91 57.27
N ALA A 226 -38.49 -78.63 56.21
CA ALA A 226 -39.11 -79.89 55.81
C ALA A 226 -38.70 -81.14 56.64
N VAL A 227 -37.99 -80.99 57.76
CA VAL A 227 -37.41 -82.11 58.55
C VAL A 227 -38.14 -82.34 59.89
N SER A 228 -39.17 -81.56 60.26
CA SER A 228 -39.65 -81.55 61.65
C SER A 228 -41.17 -81.44 61.87
N ILE A 229 -42.00 -82.28 61.25
CA ILE A 229 -43.41 -82.42 61.66
C ILE A 229 -43.89 -83.90 61.66
N PRO A 230 -44.26 -84.48 62.83
CA PRO A 230 -44.98 -85.75 62.93
C PRO A 230 -46.51 -85.58 63.10
N VAL A 231 -47.19 -86.71 62.88
CA VAL A 231 -48.62 -87.02 62.70
C VAL A 231 -49.54 -86.71 63.89
N GLN A 232 -50.80 -86.32 63.64
CA GLN A 232 -51.96 -86.77 64.45
C GLN A 232 -53.32 -86.66 63.75
N GLU A 233 -54.11 -87.72 63.89
CA GLU A 233 -55.46 -87.99 63.37
C GLU A 233 -56.56 -87.24 64.13
N ILE A 234 -57.63 -86.80 63.45
CA ILE A 234 -58.97 -86.65 64.02
C ILE A 234 -60.03 -87.00 62.97
N THR A 235 -60.89 -87.97 63.28
CA THR A 235 -62.09 -88.39 62.51
C THR A 235 -63.38 -87.86 63.20
N PRO A 236 -64.61 -88.09 62.69
CA PRO A 236 -65.43 -87.03 62.09
C PRO A 236 -66.77 -86.80 62.84
N LYS A 237 -67.51 -85.74 62.49
CA LYS A 237 -68.93 -85.64 62.86
C LYS A 237 -69.75 -85.06 61.69
N ALA A 238 -70.80 -85.79 61.35
CA ALA A 238 -71.72 -85.54 60.24
C ALA A 238 -73.10 -85.07 60.75
N HIS A 239 -73.97 -84.69 59.78
CA HIS A 239 -75.39 -84.28 59.82
C HIS A 239 -75.68 -82.78 60.09
N ASN A 240 -76.59 -82.08 59.37
CA ASN A 240 -77.32 -82.29 58.10
C ASN A 240 -78.11 -80.99 57.76
N ILE A 241 -78.20 -80.67 56.45
CA ILE A 241 -79.36 -80.23 55.61
C ILE A 241 -80.24 -79.00 55.97
N PHE A 242 -80.38 -78.04 55.04
CA PHE A 242 -81.61 -77.60 54.28
C PHE A 242 -81.29 -76.31 53.47
N GLU A 243 -81.38 -76.35 52.12
CA GLU A 243 -82.30 -75.60 51.18
C GLU A 243 -82.15 -74.06 51.24
N ASP A 244 -82.14 -73.24 50.18
CA ASP A 244 -82.68 -73.19 48.81
C ASP A 244 -81.80 -72.17 48.02
N SER A 245 -81.42 -72.36 46.75
CA SER A 245 -82.16 -72.16 45.49
C SER A 245 -82.23 -70.71 44.97
N ASP A 246 -81.85 -70.56 43.68
CA ASP A 246 -82.29 -69.58 42.68
C ASP A 246 -81.78 -68.12 42.79
N ASN A 247 -81.62 -67.31 41.74
CA ASN A 247 -81.91 -67.36 40.30
C ASN A 247 -81.09 -66.21 39.66
N VAL A 248 -80.38 -66.42 38.54
CA VAL A 248 -80.74 -65.94 37.19
C VAL A 248 -81.27 -64.50 37.12
N THR A 249 -80.50 -63.62 36.49
CA THR A 249 -80.89 -62.98 35.22
C THR A 249 -79.65 -62.60 34.42
#